data_AF-A0A976J5R7-F1
#
_entry.id   AF-A0A976J5R7-F1
#
_cell.length_a   1.000
_cell.length_b   1.000
_cell.length_c   1.000
_cell.angle_alpha   90.00
_cell.angle_beta   90.00
_cell.angle_gamma   90.00
#
_symmetry.space_group_name_H-M   'P 1'
#
loop_
_entity.id
_entity.type
_entity.pdbx_description
1 polymer ?
#
loop_
_entity_poly.entity_id
_entity_poly.type
_entity_poly.pdbx_seq_one_letter_code
_entity_poly.pdbx_strand_id
1 'polypeptide(L)'
;MHASPDSRDALIRHGFQLLTRLSDTIISLTEDEFDASAILAFDPEAELPFAIFACPVLSHDITHQVTGGQFDVTTWERLARASISEADTLDRSTCLALFLARRAVPKSNDDAPIQPSLDPQVRILPRQRIDGDCFHQR
;
A
#
# COMPACT_ATOMS: atom_id res chain seq x y z
N MET A 1 3.35 27.63 23.82
CA MET A 1 2.47 26.94 22.86
C MET A 1 3.16 25.67 22.42
N HIS A 2 2.85 24.53 23.05
CA HIS A 2 3.39 23.24 22.63
C HIS A 2 2.48 22.69 21.53
N ALA A 3 2.98 22.60 20.30
CA ALA A 3 2.30 21.87 19.24
C ALA A 3 2.23 20.40 19.67
N SER A 4 1.02 19.84 19.73
CA SER A 4 0.85 18.40 19.94
C SER A 4 1.64 17.65 18.87
N PRO A 5 2.36 16.56 19.20
CA PRO A 5 3.05 15.74 18.21
C PRO A 5 2.11 15.16 17.14
N ASP A 6 0.81 15.11 17.42
CA ASP A 6 -0.27 14.74 16.47
C ASP A 6 -0.87 15.95 15.72
N SER A 7 -0.25 17.12 15.80
CA SER A 7 -0.70 18.28 15.05
C SER A 7 -0.54 18.02 13.55
N ARG A 8 -1.56 18.36 12.78
CA ARG A 8 -1.56 18.32 11.31
C ARG A 8 -0.29 18.93 10.70
N ASP A 9 0.21 20.03 11.26
CA ASP A 9 1.43 20.69 10.79
C ASP A 9 2.70 19.84 11.02
N ALA A 10 2.72 19.01 12.07
CA ALA A 10 3.79 18.04 12.29
C ALA A 10 3.73 16.92 11.24
N LEU A 11 2.53 16.41 10.92
CA LEU A 11 2.34 15.41 9.87
C LEU A 11 2.75 15.94 8.49
N ILE A 12 2.33 17.15 8.13
CA ILE A 12 2.72 17.79 6.86
C ILE A 12 4.24 17.92 6.78
N ARG A 13 4.89 18.43 7.83
CA ARG A 13 6.36 18.56 7.87
C ARG A 13 7.06 17.20 7.75
N HIS A 14 6.57 16.17 8.43
CA HIS A 14 7.09 14.81 8.31
C HIS A 14 6.92 14.27 6.88
N GLY A 15 5.77 14.50 6.27
CA GLY A 15 5.49 14.17 4.87
C GLY A 15 6.47 14.82 3.89
N PHE A 16 6.76 16.11 4.07
CA PHE A 16 7.76 16.80 3.25
C PHE A 16 9.18 16.25 3.44
N GLN A 17 9.53 15.77 4.63
CA GLN A 17 10.80 15.07 4.82
C GLN A 17 10.83 13.75 4.06
N LEU A 18 9.73 12.99 4.04
CA LEU A 18 9.61 11.73 3.29
C LEU A 18 9.72 11.97 1.78
N LEU A 19 9.16 13.06 1.26
CA LEU A 19 9.24 13.43 -0.16
C LEU A 19 10.69 13.52 -0.67
N THR A 20 11.62 14.04 0.14
CA THR A 20 13.04 14.15 -0.25
C THR A 20 13.72 12.81 -0.49
N ARG A 21 13.12 11.72 0.00
CA ARG A 21 13.59 10.34 -0.09
C ARG A 21 12.49 9.41 -0.60
N LEU A 22 11.59 9.94 -1.44
CA LEU A 22 10.39 9.23 -1.89
C LEU A 22 10.75 7.86 -2.49
N SER A 23 11.76 7.81 -3.36
CA SER A 23 12.18 6.58 -4.05
C SER A 23 12.48 5.41 -3.09
N ASP A 24 13.02 5.69 -1.91
CA ASP A 24 13.42 4.69 -0.91
C ASP A 24 12.40 4.51 0.22
N THR A 25 11.29 5.25 0.18
CA THR A 25 10.25 5.19 1.21
C THR A 25 9.33 4.02 0.93
N ILE A 26 9.11 3.14 1.92
CA ILE A 26 8.11 2.08 1.83
C ILE A 26 6.75 2.68 2.18
N ILE A 27 5.78 2.52 1.28
CA ILE A 27 4.44 3.09 1.36
C ILE A 27 3.43 1.94 1.45
N SER A 28 2.64 1.92 2.51
CA SER A 28 1.55 0.97 2.71
C SER A 28 0.28 1.42 2.00
N LEU A 29 -0.29 0.56 1.17
CA LEU A 29 -1.51 0.81 0.39
C LEU A 29 -2.58 -0.24 0.69
N THR A 30 -3.84 0.15 0.55
CA THR A 30 -4.94 -0.81 0.39
C THR A 30 -4.90 -1.43 -1.02
N GLU A 31 -5.71 -2.48 -1.23
CA GLU A 31 -5.90 -3.08 -2.55
C GLU A 31 -6.41 -2.05 -3.57
N ASP A 32 -7.48 -1.31 -3.22
CA ASP A 32 -8.04 -0.25 -4.09
C ASP A 32 -7.03 0.84 -4.45
N GLU A 33 -6.20 1.27 -3.49
CA GLU A 33 -5.16 2.28 -3.72
C GLU A 33 -4.06 1.75 -4.63
N PHE A 34 -3.67 0.48 -4.46
CA PHE A 34 -2.69 -0.17 -5.30
C PHE A 34 -3.19 -0.33 -6.74
N ASP A 35 -4.43 -0.81 -6.91
CA ASP A 35 -5.06 -0.99 -8.22
C ASP A 35 -5.21 0.34 -8.94
N ALA A 36 -5.67 1.39 -8.26
CA ALA A 36 -5.74 2.74 -8.83
C ALA A 36 -4.36 3.25 -9.27
N SER A 37 -3.31 2.98 -8.49
CA SER A 37 -1.94 3.36 -8.85
C SER A 37 -1.43 2.60 -10.07
N ALA A 38 -1.73 1.30 -10.17
CA ALA A 38 -1.39 0.48 -11.32
C ALA A 38 -2.12 0.93 -12.59
N ILE A 39 -3.41 1.29 -12.47
CA ILE A 39 -4.20 1.87 -13.56
C ILE A 39 -3.58 3.19 -14.03
N LEU A 40 -3.27 4.11 -13.11
CA LEU A 40 -2.64 5.39 -13.44
C LEU A 40 -1.26 5.24 -14.09
N ALA A 41 -0.48 4.25 -13.65
CA ALA A 41 0.83 3.96 -14.24
C ALA A 41 0.71 3.40 -15.68
N PHE A 42 -0.38 2.70 -15.98
CA PHE A 42 -0.68 2.18 -17.31
C PHE A 42 -1.33 3.22 -18.23
N ASP A 43 -2.32 3.96 -17.70
CA ASP A 43 -3.06 5.03 -18.37
C ASP A 43 -3.00 6.32 -17.52
N PRO A 44 -2.01 7.20 -17.80
CA PRO A 44 -1.86 8.47 -17.10
C PRO A 44 -3.02 9.44 -17.30
N GLU A 45 -3.93 9.21 -18.26
CA GLU A 45 -5.11 10.05 -18.50
C GLU A 45 -6.36 9.53 -17.80
N ALA A 46 -6.31 8.31 -17.23
CA ALA A 46 -7.44 7.73 -16.49
C ALA A 46 -7.92 8.67 -15.38
N GLU A 47 -9.23 8.91 -15.26
CA GLU A 47 -9.78 9.78 -14.24
C GLU A 47 -9.79 9.09 -12.86
N LEU A 48 -9.35 9.81 -11.83
CA LEU A 48 -9.41 9.35 -10.44
C LEU A 48 -10.11 10.42 -9.60
N PRO A 49 -11.34 10.16 -9.10
CA PRO A 49 -12.10 11.14 -8.33
C PRO A 49 -11.39 11.54 -7.03
N PHE A 50 -11.55 12.79 -6.61
CA PHE A 50 -11.01 13.25 -5.34
C PHE A 50 -11.71 12.58 -4.16
N ALA A 51 -10.95 12.34 -3.10
CA ALA A 51 -11.43 11.78 -1.85
C ALA A 51 -12.16 10.41 -1.96
N ILE A 52 -12.08 9.69 -3.08
CA ILE A 52 -12.71 8.38 -3.26
C ILE A 52 -12.20 7.34 -2.25
N PHE A 53 -10.96 7.49 -1.77
CA PHE A 53 -10.34 6.64 -0.74
C PHE A 53 -10.21 7.35 0.61
N ALA A 54 -10.92 8.45 0.83
CA ALA A 54 -10.78 9.27 2.04
C ALA A 54 -11.41 8.68 3.31
N CYS A 55 -11.87 7.43 3.24
CA CYS A 55 -12.35 6.68 4.41
C CYS A 55 -11.18 6.37 5.36
N PRO A 56 -11.42 6.33 6.68
CA PRO A 56 -10.41 5.88 7.62
C PRO A 56 -9.94 4.46 7.26
N VAL A 57 -8.64 4.30 7.07
CA VAL A 57 -8.03 2.99 6.79
C VAL A 57 -7.56 2.36 8.10
N LEU A 58 -7.98 1.13 8.34
CA LEU A 58 -7.57 0.31 9.46
C LEU A 58 -6.36 -0.54 9.05
N SER A 59 -5.59 -1.01 10.03
CA SER A 59 -4.36 -1.77 9.75
C SER A 59 -4.60 -3.05 8.93
N HIS A 60 -5.78 -3.64 9.00
CA HIS A 60 -6.13 -4.85 8.24
C HIS A 60 -6.52 -4.58 6.78
N ASP A 61 -6.78 -3.32 6.42
CA ASP A 61 -7.07 -2.93 5.03
C ASP A 61 -5.78 -2.80 4.21
N ILE A 62 -4.62 -2.74 4.87
CA ILE A 62 -3.31 -2.66 4.22
C ILE A 62 -2.92 -4.04 3.70
N THR A 63 -2.93 -4.19 2.39
CA THR A 63 -2.58 -5.44 1.70
C THR A 63 -1.29 -5.33 0.90
N HIS A 64 -0.83 -4.11 0.58
CA HIS A 64 0.36 -3.88 -0.23
C HIS A 64 1.37 -2.96 0.46
N GLN A 65 2.66 -3.26 0.24
CA GLN A 65 3.77 -2.39 0.57
C GLN A 65 4.65 -2.23 -0.66
N VAL A 66 4.83 -0.98 -1.09
CA VAL A 66 5.56 -0.65 -2.31
C VAL A 66 6.61 0.40 -2.02
N THR A 67 7.69 0.39 -2.80
CA THR A 67 8.66 1.50 -2.74
C THR A 67 8.06 2.73 -3.41
N GLY A 68 8.35 3.93 -2.92
CA GLY A 68 7.92 5.16 -3.58
C GLY A 68 8.55 5.33 -4.96
N GLY A 69 9.61 4.59 -5.29
CA GLY A 69 10.19 4.51 -6.63
C GLY A 69 9.40 3.63 -7.62
N GLN A 70 8.38 2.91 -7.17
CA GLN A 70 7.58 2.03 -8.03
C GLN A 70 6.68 2.80 -9.00
N PHE A 71 6.20 3.98 -8.61
CA PHE A 71 5.39 4.86 -9.44
C PHE A 71 6.03 6.25 -9.51
N ASP A 72 5.67 7.01 -10.55
CA ASP A 72 6.15 8.37 -10.70
C ASP A 72 5.49 9.32 -9.68
N VAL A 73 6.09 10.49 -9.47
CA VAL A 73 5.59 11.48 -8.52
C VAL A 73 4.15 11.91 -8.87
N THR A 74 3.83 12.00 -10.16
CA THR A 74 2.49 12.38 -10.63
C THR A 74 1.42 11.38 -10.18
N THR A 75 1.68 10.08 -10.31
CA THR A 75 0.79 9.01 -9.83
C THR A 75 0.58 9.14 -8.33
N TRP A 76 1.66 9.36 -7.57
CA TRP A 76 1.57 9.57 -6.13
C TRP A 76 0.76 10.81 -5.75
N GLU A 77 0.94 11.93 -6.45
CA GLU A 77 0.14 13.14 -6.22
C GLU A 77 -1.34 12.90 -6.49
N ARG A 78 -1.67 12.17 -7.56
CA ARG A 78 -3.06 11.86 -7.93
C ARG A 78 -3.70 10.92 -6.91
N LEU A 79 -2.99 9.87 -6.50
CA LEU A 79 -3.44 8.95 -5.46
C LEU A 79 -3.64 9.70 -4.14
N ALA A 80 -2.70 10.58 -3.75
CA ALA A 80 -2.83 11.35 -2.53
C ALA A 80 -4.09 12.23 -2.52
N ARG A 81 -4.46 12.83 -3.65
CA ARG A 81 -5.72 13.61 -3.76
C ARG A 81 -6.96 12.72 -3.69
N ALA A 82 -6.87 11.48 -4.16
CA ALA A 82 -7.93 10.49 -4.01
C ALA A 82 -8.09 10.00 -2.56
N SER A 83 -7.03 10.01 -1.75
CA SER A 83 -7.05 9.49 -0.37
C SER A 83 -7.19 10.56 0.73
N ILE A 84 -7.20 11.85 0.39
CA ILE A 84 -7.31 12.95 1.38
C ILE A 84 -8.68 13.62 1.29
N SER A 85 -9.43 13.65 2.40
CA SER A 85 -10.79 14.21 2.47
C SER A 85 -10.87 15.70 2.10
N GLU A 86 -9.78 16.44 2.29
CA GLU A 86 -9.71 17.89 2.08
C GLU A 86 -8.95 18.25 0.79
N ALA A 87 -8.81 17.30 -0.14
CA ALA A 87 -8.00 17.44 -1.35
C ALA A 87 -8.40 18.60 -2.27
N ASP A 88 -9.64 19.10 -2.16
CA ASP A 88 -10.12 20.27 -2.92
C ASP A 88 -9.54 21.60 -2.41
N THR A 89 -9.11 21.63 -1.15
CA THR A 89 -8.63 22.86 -0.47
C THR A 89 -7.11 22.91 -0.35
N LEU A 90 -6.45 21.78 -0.54
CA LEU A 90 -5.00 21.63 -0.37
C LEU A 90 -4.31 21.56 -1.72
N ASP A 91 -3.11 22.12 -1.80
CA ASP A 91 -2.26 21.92 -2.97
C ASP A 91 -1.81 20.46 -3.08
N ARG A 92 -1.34 20.08 -4.28
CA ARG A 92 -0.95 18.69 -4.60
C ARG A 92 0.17 18.19 -3.69
N SER A 93 1.15 19.04 -3.42
CA SER A 93 2.32 18.68 -2.62
C SER A 93 1.95 18.48 -1.15
N THR A 94 1.03 19.29 -0.60
CA THR A 94 0.51 19.10 0.75
C THR A 94 -0.35 17.84 0.87
N CYS A 95 -1.18 17.53 -0.13
CA CYS A 95 -1.90 16.25 -0.18
C CYS A 95 -0.92 15.08 -0.13
N LEU A 96 0.12 15.12 -0.97
CA LEU A 96 1.13 14.07 -1.03
C LEU A 96 1.92 13.95 0.28
N ALA A 97 2.33 15.06 0.88
CA ALA A 97 2.99 15.05 2.19
C ALA A 97 2.10 14.39 3.26
N LEU A 98 0.82 14.76 3.34
CA LEU A 98 -0.12 14.14 4.29
C LEU A 98 -0.30 12.65 4.03
N PHE A 99 -0.44 12.26 2.77
CA PHE A 99 -0.57 10.87 2.38
C PHE A 99 0.65 10.07 2.83
N LEU A 100 1.86 10.52 2.48
CA LEU A 100 3.11 9.85 2.87
C LEU A 100 3.28 9.79 4.39
N ALA A 101 2.95 10.87 5.12
CA ALA A 101 3.05 10.87 6.57
C ALA A 101 2.14 9.82 7.23
N ARG A 102 1.01 9.46 6.59
CA ARG A 102 0.08 8.43 7.07
C ARG A 102 0.45 7.02 6.61
N ARG A 103 1.05 6.89 5.42
CA ARG A 103 1.28 5.59 4.76
C ARG A 103 2.72 5.09 4.82
N ALA A 104 3.68 5.95 5.13
CA ALA A 104 5.07 5.54 5.18
C ALA A 104 5.29 4.56 6.35
N VAL A 105 5.83 3.39 6.02
CA VAL A 105 6.30 2.44 7.01
C VAL A 105 7.59 3.01 7.60
N PRO A 106 7.72 3.15 8.93
CA PRO A 106 8.98 3.57 9.52
C PRO A 106 10.07 2.58 9.09
N LYS A 107 11.23 3.10 8.67
CA LYS A 107 12.43 2.27 8.50
C LYS A 107 12.73 1.65 9.87
N SER A 108 12.31 0.41 10.06
CA SER A 108 12.75 -0.37 11.19
C SER A 108 14.25 -0.54 11.01
N ASN A 109 15.05 -0.12 12.00
CA ASN A 109 16.48 -0.43 12.03
C ASN A 109 16.74 -1.93 12.27
N ASP A 110 15.69 -2.74 12.44
CA ASP A 110 15.76 -4.19 12.33
C ASP A 110 15.64 -4.59 10.86
N ASP A 111 16.80 -4.71 10.22
CA ASP A 111 17.03 -5.48 9.00
C ASP A 111 16.84 -6.98 9.31
N ALA A 112 15.63 -7.36 9.74
CA ALA A 112 15.20 -8.74 9.70
C ALA A 112 14.58 -8.94 8.31
N PRO A 113 15.15 -9.80 7.44
CA PRO A 113 14.50 -10.12 6.19
C PRO A 113 13.11 -10.66 6.52
N ILE A 114 12.08 -9.97 6.02
CA ILE A 114 10.72 -10.50 5.98
C ILE A 114 10.82 -11.73 5.08
N GLN A 115 11.03 -12.90 5.69
CA GLN A 115 10.80 -14.15 5.00
C GLN A 115 9.33 -14.13 4.60
N PRO A 116 8.98 -14.44 3.34
CA PRO A 116 7.60 -14.71 3.00
C PRO A 116 7.17 -15.88 3.87
N SER A 117 6.35 -15.60 4.88
CA SER A 117 5.64 -16.64 5.62
C SER A 117 4.62 -17.21 4.64
N LEU A 118 5.08 -18.12 3.79
CA LEU A 118 4.23 -19.07 3.12
C LEU A 118 3.59 -19.89 4.23
N ASP A 119 2.36 -19.55 4.58
CA ASP A 119 1.48 -20.41 5.36
C ASP A 119 1.61 -21.87 4.87
N PRO A 120 2.08 -22.82 5.68
CA PRO A 120 1.98 -24.22 5.35
C PRO A 120 0.65 -24.72 5.90
N GLN A 121 -0.47 -24.29 5.32
CA GLN A 121 -1.79 -24.87 5.62
C GLN A 121 -2.50 -25.50 4.43
N VAL A 122 -1.73 -26.05 3.48
CA VAL A 122 -2.23 -27.17 2.69
C VAL A 122 -1.73 -28.45 3.33
N ARG A 123 -2.52 -29.02 4.26
CA ARG A 123 -2.44 -30.45 4.57
C ARG A 123 -2.86 -31.22 3.32
N ILE A 124 -1.92 -31.45 2.40
CA ILE A 124 -2.09 -32.47 1.37
C ILE A 124 -2.05 -33.81 2.10
N LEU A 125 -3.21 -34.31 2.49
CA LEU A 125 -3.35 -35.71 2.85
C LEU A 125 -2.89 -36.55 1.65
N PRO A 126 -1.99 -37.53 1.82
CA PRO A 126 -1.72 -38.48 0.77
C PRO A 126 -3.03 -39.22 0.46
N ARG A 127 -3.55 -39.03 -0.75
CA ARG A 127 -4.60 -39.91 -1.30
C ARG A 127 -4.07 -41.33 -1.23
N GLN A 128 -4.75 -42.20 -0.49
CA GLN A 128 -4.55 -43.64 -0.60
C GLN A 128 -4.73 -44.01 -2.07
N ARG A 129 -3.69 -44.63 -2.65
CA ARG A 129 -3.81 -45.32 -3.94
C ARG A 129 -4.86 -46.41 -3.75
N ILE A 130 -6.01 -46.23 -4.39
CA ILE A 130 -6.96 -47.32 -4.57
C ILE A 130 -6.31 -48.22 -5.62
N ASP A 131 -5.73 -49.32 -5.16
CA ASP A 131 -5.23 -50.40 -5.99
C ASP A 131 -6.44 -51.08 -6.64
N GLY A 132 -6.60 -50.84 -7.93
CA GLY A 132 -7.63 -51.43 -8.74
C GLY A 132 -6.99 -51.98 -9.99
N ASP A 133 -6.54 -53.23 -9.94
CA ASP A 133 -6.76 -54.19 -11.03
C ASP A 133 -6.23 -55.59 -10.66
N CYS A 134 -7.17 -56.49 -10.37
CA CYS A 134 -6.98 -57.93 -10.56
C CYS A 134 -8.27 -58.50 -11.17
N PHE A 135 -8.47 -58.26 -12.47
CA PHE A 135 -9.36 -59.11 -13.26
C PHE A 135 -8.73 -60.50 -13.42
N HIS A 136 -9.23 -61.48 -12.67
CA HIS A 136 -8.99 -62.88 -12.97
C HIS A 136 -9.90 -63.31 -14.12
N GLN A 137 -9.33 -63.50 -15.31
CA GLN A 137 -9.91 -64.38 -16.33
C GLN A 137 -9.77 -65.83 -15.89
N ARG A 138 -10.90 -66.53 -15.80
CA ARG A 138 -11.04 -67.95 -16.12
C ARG A 138 -12.33 -68.15 -16.88
#